data_AF-A0A9E3U0U4-F1
#
_entry.id   AF-A0A9E3U0U4-F1
#
_cell.length_a   1.000
_cell.length_b   1.000
_cell.length_c   1.000
_cell.angle_alpha   90.00
_cell.angle_beta   90.00
_cell.angle_gamma   90.00
#
_symmetry.space_group_name_H-M   'P 1'
#
loop_
_entity.id
_entity.type
_entity.pdbx_description
1 polymer ?
#
loop_
_entity_poly.entity_id
_entity_poly.type
_entity_poly.pdbx_seq_one_letter_code
_entity_poly.pdbx_strand_id
1 'polypeptide(L)'
;QEQLANAARTQLAVSRAVLAQQLNSVSDSTATRDFDLARRAAARDGRLVLPGRPRVGFQPVISTLPEGTNMTATAVISADRRYVRVTAVPLFSVIGDVSTFNFSTGTTTDPNDPNANNNNAAN
;
A
#
# COMPACT_ATOMS: atom_id res chain seq x y z
N GLN A 1 -14.66 -14.38 -42.71
CA GLN A 1 -14.18 -13.24 -41.92
C GLN A 1 -14.79 -13.18 -40.51
N GLU A 2 -15.71 -14.08 -40.12
CA GLU A 2 -16.35 -14.05 -38.79
C GLU A 2 -15.48 -14.55 -37.62
N GLN A 3 -14.53 -15.45 -37.89
CA GLN A 3 -13.67 -16.02 -36.83
C GLN A 3 -12.79 -14.98 -36.13
N LEU A 4 -12.36 -13.94 -36.86
CA LEU A 4 -11.53 -12.86 -36.32
C LEU A 4 -12.33 -11.94 -35.38
N ALA A 5 -13.61 -11.71 -35.70
CA ALA A 5 -14.52 -10.91 -34.88
C ALA A 5 -14.85 -11.62 -33.55
N ASN A 6 -15.01 -12.95 -33.59
CA ASN A 6 -15.24 -13.75 -32.38
C ASN A 6 -13.99 -13.81 -31.50
N ALA A 7 -12.79 -13.96 -32.09
CA ALA A 7 -11.52 -13.93 -31.36
C ALA A 7 -11.25 -12.58 -30.69
N ALA A 8 -11.55 -11.45 -31.35
CA ALA A 8 -11.42 -10.13 -30.74
C ALA A 8 -12.39 -9.94 -29.56
N ARG A 9 -13.63 -10.46 -29.67
CA ARG A 9 -14.62 -10.40 -28.58
C ARG A 9 -14.20 -11.24 -27.38
N THR A 10 -13.67 -12.44 -27.59
CA THR A 10 -13.17 -13.28 -26.48
C THR A 10 -11.95 -12.67 -25.82
N GLN A 11 -11.02 -12.11 -26.60
CA GLN A 11 -9.85 -11.41 -26.05
C GLN A 11 -10.24 -10.21 -25.18
N LEU A 12 -11.26 -9.44 -25.57
CA LEU A 12 -11.76 -8.30 -24.81
C LEU A 12 -12.50 -8.74 -23.52
N ALA A 13 -13.23 -9.85 -23.57
CA ALA A 13 -13.86 -10.43 -22.38
C ALA A 13 -12.82 -10.92 -21.36
N VAL A 14 -11.77 -11.60 -21.83
CA VAL A 14 -10.67 -12.08 -20.98
C VAL A 14 -9.88 -10.91 -20.41
N SER A 15 -9.56 -9.89 -21.20
CA SER A 15 -8.82 -8.72 -20.70
C SER A 15 -9.59 -7.95 -19.63
N ARG A 16 -10.92 -7.83 -19.80
CA ARG A 16 -11.80 -7.24 -18.79
C ARG A 16 -11.85 -8.05 -17.50
N ALA A 17 -11.88 -9.38 -17.59
CA ALA A 17 -11.88 -10.25 -16.42
C ALA A 17 -10.56 -10.18 -15.65
N VAL A 18 -9.42 -10.18 -16.36
CA VAL A 18 -8.09 -10.02 -15.74
C VAL A 18 -7.95 -8.67 -15.07
N LEU A 19 -8.41 -7.59 -15.71
CA LEU A 19 -8.42 -6.26 -15.10
C LEU A 19 -9.31 -6.21 -13.84
N ALA A 20 -10.47 -6.84 -13.88
CA ALA A 20 -11.35 -6.93 -12.72
C ALA A 20 -10.69 -7.69 -11.56
N GLN A 21 -9.99 -8.77 -11.85
CA GLN A 21 -9.25 -9.54 -10.85
C GLN A 21 -8.06 -8.76 -10.28
N GLN A 22 -7.34 -8.01 -11.12
CA GLN A 22 -6.27 -7.11 -10.68
C GLN A 22 -6.80 -6.00 -9.75
N LEU A 23 -7.92 -5.36 -10.12
CA LEU A 23 -8.58 -4.37 -9.27
C LEU A 23 -9.01 -4.96 -7.93
N ASN A 24 -9.57 -6.17 -7.93
CA ASN A 24 -10.03 -6.82 -6.70
C ASN A 24 -8.86 -7.15 -5.76
N SER A 25 -7.70 -7.54 -6.31
CA SER A 25 -6.50 -7.82 -5.51
C SER A 25 -5.87 -6.59 -4.85
N VAL A 26 -6.10 -5.39 -5.40
CA VAL A 26 -5.55 -4.12 -4.90
C VAL A 26 -6.56 -3.33 -4.05
N SER A 27 -7.87 -3.59 -4.21
CA SER A 27 -8.96 -2.96 -3.44
C SER A 27 -9.03 -3.37 -1.96
N ASP A 28 -8.34 -4.44 -1.55
CA ASP A 28 -8.50 -4.96 -0.18
C ASP A 28 -7.66 -4.22 0.87
N SER A 29 -6.71 -3.37 0.45
CA SER A 29 -5.99 -2.49 1.36
C SER A 29 -6.79 -1.24 1.69
N THR A 30 -6.89 -0.91 2.99
CA THR A 30 -7.50 0.33 3.51
C THR A 30 -6.91 1.57 2.85
N ALA A 31 -5.58 1.57 2.63
CA ALA A 31 -4.88 2.66 1.97
C ALA A 31 -5.32 2.91 0.52
N THR A 32 -5.68 1.86 -0.23
CA THR A 32 -6.18 1.99 -1.61
C THR A 32 -7.59 2.59 -1.61
N ARG A 33 -8.44 2.18 -0.66
CA ARG A 33 -9.80 2.72 -0.51
C ARG A 33 -9.78 4.20 -0.17
N ASP A 34 -8.89 4.61 0.73
CA ASP A 34 -8.72 6.03 1.10
C ASP A 34 -8.22 6.85 -0.09
N PHE A 35 -7.30 6.30 -0.88
CA PHE A 35 -6.84 6.93 -2.12
C PHE A 35 -7.97 7.11 -3.16
N ASP A 36 -8.81 6.09 -3.35
CA ASP A 36 -9.96 6.17 -4.27
C ASP A 36 -11.00 7.19 -3.80
N LEU A 37 -11.25 7.27 -2.49
CA LEU A 37 -12.13 8.27 -1.89
C LEU A 37 -11.57 9.68 -2.10
N ALA A 38 -10.28 9.90 -1.86
CA ALA A 38 -9.61 11.17 -2.09
C ALA A 38 -9.67 11.58 -3.58
N ARG A 39 -9.48 10.62 -4.50
CA ARG A 39 -9.59 10.85 -5.95
C ARG A 39 -11.00 11.25 -6.38
N ARG A 40 -12.03 10.61 -5.84
CA ARG A 40 -13.43 10.94 -6.12
C ARG A 40 -13.83 12.30 -5.54
N ALA A 41 -13.34 12.66 -4.36
CA ALA A 41 -13.53 13.97 -3.77
C ALA A 41 -12.90 15.08 -4.62
N ALA A 42 -11.65 14.88 -5.08
CA ALA A 42 -10.96 15.81 -5.97
C ALA A 42 -11.65 15.97 -7.34
N ALA A 43 -12.32 14.93 -7.84
CA ALA A 43 -13.11 15.00 -9.06
C ALA A 43 -14.38 15.85 -8.92
N ARG A 44 -15.04 15.83 -7.75
CA ARG A 44 -16.22 16.65 -7.47
C ARG A 44 -15.89 18.13 -7.30
N ASP A 45 -14.74 18.44 -6.71
CA ASP A 45 -14.34 19.80 -6.36
C ASP A 45 -13.71 20.59 -7.54
N GLY A 46 -13.87 20.12 -8.79
CA GLY A 46 -13.26 20.76 -9.97
C GLY A 46 -11.73 20.71 -10.01
N ARG A 47 -11.10 19.96 -9.10
CA ARG A 47 -9.65 19.66 -9.07
C ARG A 47 -9.28 18.51 -10.01
N LEU A 48 -10.21 18.05 -10.85
CA LEU A 48 -9.99 17.00 -11.84
C LEU A 48 -8.75 17.28 -12.70
N VAL A 49 -8.04 16.18 -12.99
CA VAL A 49 -6.91 16.11 -13.92
C VAL A 49 -7.43 16.37 -15.33
N LEU A 50 -7.47 17.63 -15.74
CA LEU A 50 -7.64 18.03 -17.15
C LEU A 50 -6.22 18.21 -17.75
N PRO A 51 -5.96 17.67 -18.95
CA PRO A 51 -4.68 17.91 -19.63
C PRO A 51 -4.44 19.42 -19.83
N GLY A 52 -3.23 19.88 -19.51
CA GLY A 52 -2.78 21.26 -19.77
C GLY A 52 -2.81 22.24 -18.58
N ARG A 53 -3.18 21.82 -17.37
CA ARG A 53 -3.13 22.68 -16.17
C ARG A 53 -2.01 22.24 -15.23
N PRO A 54 -0.95 23.05 -15.00
CA PRO A 54 0.07 22.71 -14.01
C PRO A 54 -0.60 22.72 -12.63
N ARG A 55 -0.65 21.56 -12.00
CA ARG A 55 -1.13 21.42 -10.63
C ARG A 55 0.03 20.94 -9.78
N VAL A 56 0.27 21.67 -8.69
CA VAL A 56 1.05 21.17 -7.57
C VAL A 56 0.11 20.29 -6.74
N GLY A 57 0.42 19.01 -6.66
CA GLY A 57 -0.34 18.03 -5.89
C GLY A 57 0.64 17.09 -5.20
N PHE A 58 0.39 16.83 -3.92
CA PHE A 58 1.15 15.85 -3.16
C PHE A 58 0.55 14.47 -3.44
N GLN A 59 1.35 13.55 -3.95
CA GLN A 59 0.98 12.14 -4.05
C GLN A 59 1.52 11.42 -2.81
N PRO A 60 0.67 10.73 -2.03
CA PRO A 60 1.16 9.91 -0.93
C PRO A 60 1.95 8.71 -1.49
N VAL A 61 3.09 8.41 -0.86
CA VAL A 61 3.87 7.19 -1.15
C VAL A 61 3.55 6.18 -0.06
N ILE A 62 2.96 5.06 -0.44
CA ILE A 62 2.64 3.96 0.47
C ILE A 62 3.78 2.95 0.40
N SER A 63 4.39 2.64 1.55
CA SER A 63 5.41 1.59 1.70
C SER A 63 4.95 0.57 2.71
N THR A 64 5.13 -0.72 2.40
CA THR A 64 4.83 -1.82 3.31
C THR A 64 6.09 -2.20 4.08
N LEU A 65 6.02 -2.18 5.41
CA LEU A 65 7.13 -2.59 6.27
C LEU A 65 6.92 -4.02 6.75
N PRO A 66 7.93 -4.90 6.67
CA PRO A 66 7.85 -6.22 7.29
C PRO A 66 7.80 -6.09 8.82
N GLU A 67 6.78 -6.69 9.42
CA GLU A 67 6.61 -6.78 10.87
C GLU A 67 6.56 -8.25 11.32
N GLY A 68 6.88 -8.48 12.59
CA GLY A 68 6.93 -9.80 13.21
C GLY A 68 8.34 -10.40 13.29
N THR A 69 8.39 -11.71 13.51
CA THR A 69 9.63 -12.47 13.67
C THR A 69 9.91 -13.27 12.39
N ASN A 70 11.05 -13.01 11.77
CA ASN A 70 11.57 -13.79 10.66
C ASN A 70 12.89 -14.44 11.07
N MET A 71 13.17 -15.64 10.56
CA MET A 71 14.44 -16.32 10.82
C MET A 71 14.89 -17.03 9.55
N THR A 72 16.12 -16.75 9.12
CA THR A 72 16.80 -17.57 8.13
C THR A 72 17.89 -18.38 8.82
N ALA A 73 18.05 -19.64 8.46
CA ALA A 73 19.07 -20.49 9.04
C ALA A 73 19.68 -21.40 7.97
N THR A 74 20.99 -21.60 8.06
CA THR A 74 21.73 -22.58 7.28
C THR A 74 22.32 -23.61 8.20
N ALA A 75 22.32 -24.87 7.76
CA ALA A 75 22.85 -25.98 8.53
C ALA A 75 23.80 -26.81 7.69
N VAL A 76 24.96 -27.18 8.27
CA VAL A 76 25.92 -28.11 7.69
C VAL A 76 26.03 -29.32 8.61
N ILE A 77 25.82 -30.51 8.06
CA ILE A 77 25.86 -31.78 8.80
C ILE A 77 27.27 -32.38 8.66
N SER A 78 27.84 -32.89 9.75
CA SER A 78 29.11 -33.63 9.72
C SER A 78 29.01 -34.85 8.82
N ALA A 79 30.13 -35.22 8.20
CA ALA A 79 30.18 -36.38 7.29
C ALA A 79 29.70 -37.69 7.95
N ASP A 80 29.90 -37.83 9.26
CA ASP A 80 29.45 -38.97 10.06
C ASP A 80 28.06 -38.80 10.72
N ARG A 81 27.34 -37.71 10.40
CA ARG A 81 26.00 -37.34 10.94
C ARG A 81 25.93 -37.15 12.46
N ARG A 82 27.06 -37.04 13.16
CA ARG A 82 27.06 -36.90 14.62
C ARG A 82 26.84 -35.48 15.11
N TYR A 83 27.11 -34.49 14.27
CA TYR A 83 26.95 -33.08 14.61
C TYR A 83 26.34 -32.28 13.45
N VAL A 84 25.67 -31.18 13.81
CA VAL A 84 25.15 -30.19 12.88
C VAL A 84 25.61 -28.82 13.35
N ARG A 85 26.17 -28.03 12.44
CA ARG A 85 26.47 -26.61 12.68
C ARG A 85 25.35 -25.79 12.09
N VAL A 86 24.70 -24.97 12.91
CA VAL A 86 23.61 -24.10 12.48
C VAL A 86 24.07 -22.65 12.58
N THR A 87 23.88 -21.89 11.52
CA THR A 87 24.03 -20.44 11.52
C THR A 87 22.64 -19.85 11.30
N ALA A 88 22.10 -19.17 12.31
CA ALA A 88 20.79 -18.54 12.25
C ALA A 88 20.92 -17.02 12.28
N VAL A 89 20.09 -16.34 11.50
CA VAL A 89 19.95 -14.89 11.43
C VAL A 89 18.48 -14.56 11.74
N PRO A 90 18.13 -14.32 13.01
CA PRO A 90 16.81 -13.87 13.38
C PRO A 90 16.65 -12.37 13.14
N LEU A 91 15.46 -11.97 12.69
CA LEU A 91 15.01 -10.59 12.54
C LEU A 91 13.70 -10.43 13.34
N PHE A 92 13.70 -9.49 14.28
CA PHE A 92 12.51 -9.09 15.03
C PHE A 92 12.19 -7.65 14.64
N SER A 93 11.02 -7.43 14.04
CA SER A 93 10.55 -6.12 13.62
C SER A 93 9.20 -5.84 14.24
N VAL A 94 9.07 -4.72 14.94
CA VAL A 94 7.83 -4.26 15.55
C VAL A 94 7.63 -2.79 15.18
N ILE A 95 6.42 -2.44 14.76
CA ILE A 95 6.03 -1.04 14.57
C ILE A 95 5.73 -0.46 15.95
N GLY A 96 6.52 0.51 16.38
CA GLY A 96 6.28 1.28 17.61
C GLY A 96 5.22 2.36 17.43
N ASP A 97 5.18 3.33 18.34
CA ASP A 97 4.25 4.45 18.24
C ASP A 97 4.49 5.27 16.96
N VAL A 98 3.40 5.56 16.24
CA VAL A 98 3.42 6.29 14.98
C VAL A 98 2.92 7.70 15.22
N SER A 99 3.76 8.72 15.01
CA SER A 99 3.30 10.11 15.00
C SER A 99 3.31 10.67 13.58
N THR A 100 2.28 11.43 13.23
CA THR A 100 2.15 12.05 11.90
C THR A 100 2.41 13.54 12.00
N PHE A 101 3.40 14.04 11.25
CA PHE A 101 3.70 15.46 11.15
C PHE A 101 3.07 16.08 9.90
N ASN A 102 2.42 17.23 10.05
CA ASN A 102 1.84 18.00 8.95
C ASN A 102 2.69 19.25 8.64
N PHE A 103 3.33 19.27 7.48
CA PHE A 103 4.16 20.40 7.02
C PHE A 103 3.39 21.70 6.77
N SER A 104 2.08 21.63 6.51
CA SER A 104 1.25 22.81 6.24
C SER A 104 0.81 23.52 7.52
N THR A 105 0.54 22.77 8.59
CA THR A 105 0.04 23.32 9.87
C THR A 105 1.13 23.36 10.95
N GLY A 106 2.25 22.66 10.75
CA GLY A 106 3.31 22.52 11.75
C GLY A 106 2.94 21.64 12.95
N THR A 107 1.80 20.93 12.88
CA THR A 107 1.28 20.13 13.99
C THR A 107 1.69 18.66 13.86
N THR A 108 2.02 18.04 14.98
CA THR A 108 2.21 16.59 15.09
C THR A 108 0.97 15.98 15.74
N THR A 109 0.42 14.95 15.12
CA THR A 109 -0.69 14.16 15.67
C THR A 109 -0.19 12.80 16.11
N ASP A 110 -0.39 12.49 17.38
CA ASP A 110 -0.23 11.16 17.92
C ASP A 110 -1.62 10.49 17.97
N PRO A 111 -1.84 9.36 17.26
CA PRO A 111 -3.10 8.61 17.29
C PRO A 111 -3.52 8.16 18.69
N ASN A 112 -2.56 8.04 19.62
CA ASN A 112 -2.80 7.57 20.98
C ASN A 112 -3.03 8.71 21.99
N ASP A 113 -2.98 9.98 21.57
CA ASP A 113 -3.27 11.13 22.44
C ASP A 113 -4.80 11.40 22.49
N PRO A 114 -5.46 11.18 23.64
CA PRO A 114 -6.90 11.43 23.80
C PRO A 114 -7.29 12.92 23.69
N ASN A 115 -6.32 13.85 23.74
CA ASN A 115 -6.56 15.28 23.61
C ASN A 115 -6.25 15.85 22.20
N ALA A 116 -5.84 15.02 21.23
CA ALA A 116 -5.45 15.49 19.90
C ALA A 116 -6.62 16.12 19.11
N ASN A 117 -7.86 15.68 19.33
CA ASN A 117 -9.05 16.18 18.60
C ASN A 117 -9.58 17.54 19.09
N ASN A 118 -9.13 18.02 20.25
CA ASN A 118 -9.57 19.28 20.87
C ASN A 118 -8.99 20.51 20.16
N ASN A 119 -7.76 20.43 19.69
CA ASN A 119 -6.98 21.60 19.28
C ASN A 119 -7.24 22.07 17.83
N ASN A 120 -8.09 21.37 17.07
CA ASN A 120 -8.38 21.67 15.65
C ASN A 120 -9.69 22.47 15.44
N ALA A 121 -10.39 22.86 16.51
CA ALA A 121 -11.66 23.59 16.43
C ALA A 121 -11.53 25.12 16.57
N ALA A 122 -10.31 25.66 16.57
CA ALA A 122 -10.01 27.05 16.96
C ALA A 122 -9.26 27.91 15.92
N ASN A 123 -9.32 27.58 14.62
CA ASN A 123 -8.84 28.47 13.55
C ASN A 123 -9.76 28.44 12.33
#